data_AF-A0A2G9YN69-F1
#
_entry.id   AF-A0A2G9YN69-F1
#
_cell.length_a   1.000
_cell.length_b   1.000
_cell.length_c   1.000
_cell.angle_alpha   90.00
_cell.angle_beta   90.00
_cell.angle_gamma   90.00
#
_symmetry.space_group_name_H-M   'P 1'
#
loop_
_entity.id
_entity.type
_entity.pdbx_description
1 polymer ?
#
loop_
_entity_poly.entity_id
_entity_poly.type
_entity_poly.pdbx_seq_one_letter_code
_entity_poly.pdbx_strand_id
1 'polypeptide(L)'
;MYFEEVVKRISPKLKGIAYKLNGRFTFFNEDDLFQEALVHLWIDYKDGRLVGKNDSYILQGCYYYLKNYIRKTQDKVCLISMDTYTDNEEEATAERILSFEDPKLYFEDISSKILIEEILNDGLTKREKEVLSLCLKGLTVREIGRVLGISHVRVVKLRNRIKVKCQEYKDFF
;
A
#
# COMPACT_ATOMS: atom_id res chain seq x y z
N MET A 1 41.18 -25.77 -14.22
CA MET A 1 39.98 -26.23 -13.49
C MET A 1 38.79 -25.57 -14.13
N TYR A 2 37.86 -26.37 -14.65
CA TYR A 2 36.65 -25.87 -15.30
C TYR A 2 35.60 -25.52 -14.25
N PHE A 3 34.76 -24.52 -14.52
CA PHE A 3 33.73 -24.07 -13.58
C PHE A 3 32.76 -25.21 -13.23
N GLU A 4 32.42 -26.03 -14.23
CA GLU A 4 31.54 -27.18 -14.12
C GLU A 4 32.07 -28.22 -13.12
N GLU A 5 33.39 -28.37 -13.02
CA GLU A 5 34.04 -29.26 -12.05
C GLU A 5 33.91 -28.71 -10.63
N VAL A 6 34.07 -27.39 -10.45
CA VAL A 6 33.86 -26.71 -9.16
C VAL A 6 32.41 -26.96 -8.73
N VAL A 7 31.46 -26.64 -9.62
CA VAL A 7 30.02 -26.72 -9.35
C VAL A 7 29.63 -28.14 -8.99
N LYS A 8 30.00 -29.14 -9.79
CA LYS A 8 29.69 -30.55 -9.49
C LYS A 8 30.19 -30.97 -8.11
N ARG A 9 31.40 -30.54 -7.73
CA ARG A 9 32.01 -30.89 -6.44
C ARG A 9 31.30 -30.26 -5.26
N ILE A 10 30.95 -28.97 -5.34
CA ILE A 10 30.39 -28.23 -4.19
C ILE A 10 28.86 -28.31 -4.10
N SER A 11 28.17 -28.62 -5.21
CA SER A 11 26.69 -28.58 -5.32
C SER A 11 25.97 -29.33 -4.21
N PRO A 12 26.35 -30.57 -3.81
CA PRO A 12 25.61 -31.29 -2.76
C PRO A 12 25.59 -30.54 -1.43
N LYS A 13 26.74 -29.96 -1.03
CA LYS A 13 26.85 -29.18 0.21
C LYS A 13 26.18 -27.81 0.07
N LEU A 14 26.29 -27.18 -1.11
CA LEU A 14 25.68 -25.88 -1.36
C LEU A 14 24.15 -25.96 -1.37
N LYS A 15 23.54 -27.01 -1.95
CA LYS A 15 22.11 -27.29 -1.84
C LYS A 15 21.68 -27.48 -0.38
N GLY A 16 22.48 -28.20 0.41
CA GLY A 16 22.24 -28.33 1.84
C GLY A 16 22.29 -26.99 2.60
N ILE A 17 23.16 -26.07 2.19
CA ILE A 17 23.20 -24.70 2.72
C ILE A 17 21.94 -23.92 2.32
N ALA A 18 21.58 -23.94 1.04
CA ALA A 18 20.39 -23.25 0.54
C ALA A 18 19.11 -23.74 1.25
N TYR A 19 18.96 -25.05 1.41
CA TYR A 19 17.86 -25.66 2.15
C TYR A 19 17.83 -25.20 3.62
N LYS A 20 18.97 -25.19 4.32
CA LYS A 20 19.04 -24.72 5.72
C LYS A 20 18.75 -23.24 5.88
N LEU A 21 19.05 -22.44 4.86
CA LEU A 21 18.80 -20.99 4.86
C LEU A 21 17.39 -20.63 4.41
N ASN A 22 16.64 -21.56 3.79
CA ASN A 22 15.25 -21.32 3.43
C ASN A 22 14.38 -21.17 4.69
N GLY A 23 13.98 -19.93 4.99
CA GLY A 23 13.20 -19.55 6.16
C GLY A 23 11.69 -19.51 5.93
N ARG A 24 11.17 -20.22 4.91
CA ARG A 24 9.78 -20.10 4.40
C ARG A 24 9.48 -18.70 3.87
N PHE A 25 10.34 -18.22 2.99
CA PHE A 25 10.10 -16.94 2.32
C PHE A 25 8.92 -17.09 1.35
N THR A 26 8.13 -16.02 1.19
CA THR A 26 6.95 -16.01 0.31
C THR A 26 7.31 -15.89 -1.17
N PHE A 27 8.50 -15.36 -1.50
CA PHE A 27 8.86 -14.97 -2.85
C PHE A 27 9.94 -15.82 -3.52
N PHE A 28 10.71 -16.61 -2.76
CA PHE A 28 11.78 -17.44 -3.29
C PHE A 28 12.01 -18.66 -2.40
N ASN A 29 12.50 -19.75 -2.99
CA ASN A 29 12.72 -21.04 -2.33
C ASN A 29 14.21 -21.45 -2.31
N GLU A 30 14.49 -22.68 -1.89
CA GLU A 30 15.85 -23.22 -1.83
C GLU A 30 16.52 -23.36 -3.20
N ASP A 31 15.77 -23.60 -4.28
CA ASP A 31 16.31 -23.70 -5.63
C ASP A 31 16.71 -22.32 -6.15
N ASP A 32 15.92 -21.29 -5.85
CA ASP A 32 16.27 -19.90 -6.15
C ASP A 32 17.53 -19.47 -5.41
N LEU A 33 17.63 -19.79 -4.11
CA LEU A 33 18.85 -19.53 -3.32
C LEU A 33 20.06 -20.29 -3.87
N PHE A 34 19.86 -21.52 -4.33
CA PHE A 34 20.93 -22.28 -4.97
C PHE A 34 21.41 -21.61 -6.27
N GLN A 35 20.47 -21.18 -7.13
CA GLN A 35 20.82 -20.45 -8.36
C GLN A 35 21.56 -19.15 -8.07
N GLU A 36 21.09 -18.37 -7.10
CA GLU A 36 21.72 -17.12 -6.68
C GLU A 36 23.15 -17.33 -6.19
N ALA A 37 23.41 -18.42 -5.45
CA ALA A 37 24.77 -18.80 -5.06
C ALA A 37 25.64 -19.21 -6.25
N LEU A 38 25.08 -19.87 -7.28
CA LEU A 38 25.83 -20.21 -8.50
C LEU A 38 26.19 -18.97 -9.31
N VAL A 39 25.31 -17.97 -9.38
CA VAL A 39 25.61 -16.68 -10.02
C VAL A 39 26.78 -15.99 -9.31
N HIS A 40 26.73 -15.90 -7.98
CA HIS A 40 27.84 -15.37 -7.19
C HIS A 40 29.15 -16.13 -7.45
N LEU A 41 29.09 -17.47 -7.44
CA LEU A 41 30.26 -18.32 -7.68
C LEU A 41 30.83 -18.12 -9.09
N TRP A 42 29.98 -17.93 -10.09
CA TRP A 42 30.40 -17.66 -11.47
C TRP A 42 31.17 -16.35 -11.57
N ILE A 43 30.70 -15.30 -10.90
CA ILE A 43 31.39 -14.01 -10.83
C ILE A 43 32.76 -14.19 -10.17
N ASP A 44 32.84 -14.88 -9.03
CA ASP A 44 34.12 -15.16 -8.36
C ASP A 44 35.08 -16.01 -9.19
N TYR A 45 34.54 -16.95 -9.98
CA TYR A 45 35.33 -17.76 -10.91
C TYR A 45 35.92 -16.90 -12.02
N LYS A 46 35.12 -16.03 -12.63
CA LYS A 46 35.56 -15.10 -13.69
C LYS A 46 36.60 -14.12 -13.20
N ASP A 47 36.49 -13.68 -11.96
CA ASP A 47 37.45 -12.77 -11.32
C ASP A 47 38.70 -13.48 -10.79
N GLY A 48 38.82 -14.81 -10.99
CA GLY A 48 39.98 -15.60 -10.53
C GLY A 48 40.06 -15.77 -9.02
N ARG A 49 39.05 -15.35 -8.25
CA ARG A 49 39.05 -15.39 -6.77
C ARG A 49 38.99 -16.80 -6.20
N LEU A 50 38.60 -17.78 -7.00
CA LEU A 50 38.51 -19.19 -6.61
C LEU A 50 39.85 -19.95 -6.72
N VAL A 51 40.86 -19.37 -7.37
CA VAL A 51 42.16 -20.04 -7.56
C VAL A 51 42.83 -20.27 -6.20
N GLY A 52 43.22 -21.52 -5.93
CA GLY A 52 43.88 -21.90 -4.67
C GLY A 52 42.96 -21.96 -3.44
N LYS A 53 41.65 -21.77 -3.61
CA LYS A 53 40.68 -21.89 -2.50
C LYS A 53 40.19 -23.32 -2.36
N ASN A 54 40.05 -23.77 -1.11
CA ASN A 54 39.46 -25.05 -0.79
C ASN A 54 37.93 -24.97 -0.76
N ASP A 55 37.27 -26.13 -0.76
CA ASP A 55 35.80 -26.19 -0.78
C ASP A 55 35.16 -25.53 0.43
N SER A 56 35.74 -25.66 1.61
CA SER A 56 35.23 -25.03 2.83
C SER A 56 35.18 -23.51 2.71
N TYR A 57 36.22 -22.89 2.15
CA TYR A 57 36.30 -21.45 1.91
C TYR A 57 35.23 -21.01 0.91
N ILE A 58 35.08 -21.74 -0.20
CA ILE A 58 34.10 -21.44 -1.24
C ILE A 58 32.67 -21.53 -0.68
N LEU A 59 32.36 -22.63 0.02
CA LEU A 59 31.04 -22.85 0.63
C LEU A 59 30.71 -21.81 1.70
N GLN A 60 31.71 -21.41 2.50
CA GLN A 60 31.54 -20.35 3.50
C GLN A 60 31.31 -18.99 2.85
N GLY A 61 31.98 -18.70 1.74
CA GLY A 61 31.71 -17.51 0.91
C GLY A 61 30.26 -17.49 0.42
N CYS A 62 29.79 -18.58 -0.19
CA CYS A 62 28.40 -18.70 -0.62
C CYS A 62 27.41 -18.57 0.55
N TYR A 63 27.71 -19.15 1.71
CA TYR A 63 26.86 -19.04 2.90
C TYR A 63 26.67 -17.59 3.35
N TYR A 64 27.76 -16.83 3.48
CA TYR A 64 27.67 -15.42 3.89
C TYR A 64 27.03 -14.54 2.81
N TYR A 65 27.30 -14.84 1.54
CA TYR A 65 26.63 -14.19 0.42
C TYR A 65 25.12 -14.37 0.51
N LEU A 66 24.64 -15.61 0.63
CA LEU A 66 23.21 -15.93 0.72
C LEU A 66 22.56 -15.28 1.94
N LYS A 67 23.22 -15.25 3.10
CA LYS A 67 22.71 -14.53 4.27
C LYS A 67 22.52 -13.03 4.01
N ASN A 68 23.46 -12.41 3.30
CA ASN A 68 23.34 -11.00 2.95
C ASN A 68 22.31 -10.75 1.86
N TYR A 69 22.18 -11.66 0.88
CA TYR A 69 21.13 -11.63 -0.13
C TYR A 69 19.76 -11.66 0.55
N ILE A 70 19.48 -12.68 1.36
CA ILE A 70 18.24 -12.82 2.14
C ILE A 70 17.96 -11.56 2.95
N ARG A 71 18.95 -11.03 3.69
CA ARG A 71 18.77 -9.80 4.47
C ARG A 71 18.36 -8.59 3.62
N LYS A 72 18.82 -8.51 2.37
CA LYS A 72 18.52 -7.39 1.46
C LYS A 72 17.20 -7.56 0.73
N THR A 73 16.81 -8.79 0.39
CA THR A 73 15.59 -9.11 -0.36
C THR A 73 14.40 -9.44 0.52
N GLN A 74 14.62 -9.76 1.79
CA GLN A 74 13.54 -9.97 2.74
C GLN A 74 12.82 -8.64 2.98
N ASP A 75 11.64 -8.52 2.39
CA ASP A 75 10.73 -7.44 2.68
C ASP A 75 10.29 -7.52 4.15
N LYS A 76 10.17 -6.37 4.82
CA LYS A 76 9.73 -6.34 6.24
C LYS A 76 8.26 -6.71 6.40
N VAL A 77 7.53 -6.85 5.30
CA VAL A 77 6.10 -7.05 5.26
C VAL A 77 5.81 -8.53 5.05
N CYS A 78 5.13 -9.13 6.01
CA CYS A 78 4.57 -10.47 5.85
C CYS A 78 3.34 -10.34 4.95
N LEU A 79 3.44 -10.83 3.71
CA LEU A 79 2.27 -10.94 2.84
C LEU A 79 1.44 -12.14 3.27
N ILE A 80 0.15 -11.90 3.51
CA ILE A 80 -0.84 -12.93 3.81
C ILE A 80 -1.69 -13.10 2.56
N SER A 81 -1.97 -14.35 2.17
CA SER A 81 -2.87 -14.61 1.05
C SER A 81 -4.28 -14.14 1.40
N MET A 82 -4.97 -13.50 0.46
CA MET A 82 -6.36 -13.11 0.65
C MET A 82 -7.29 -14.33 0.76
N ASP A 83 -6.85 -15.48 0.24
CA ASP A 83 -7.52 -16.78 0.35
C ASP A 83 -7.25 -17.49 1.69
N THR A 84 -6.49 -16.88 2.60
CA THR A 84 -6.21 -17.51 3.91
C THR A 84 -7.50 -17.55 4.73
N TYR A 85 -7.88 -18.75 5.18
CA TYR A 85 -8.98 -18.95 6.11
C TYR A 85 -8.64 -18.36 7.47
N THR A 86 -9.62 -17.74 8.11
CA THR A 86 -9.46 -17.27 9.50
C THR A 86 -9.85 -18.35 10.49
N ASP A 87 -9.18 -18.39 11.64
CA ASP A 87 -9.30 -19.46 12.65
C ASP A 87 -10.73 -19.68 13.19
N ASN A 88 -11.66 -18.74 12.94
CA ASN A 88 -12.98 -18.72 13.56
C ASN A 88 -14.13 -19.21 12.67
N GLU A 89 -13.98 -19.28 11.34
CA GLU A 89 -15.05 -19.71 10.44
C GLU A 89 -14.46 -20.36 9.18
N GLU A 90 -14.75 -21.65 8.95
CA GLU A 90 -14.28 -22.42 7.78
C GLU A 90 -14.70 -21.81 6.43
N GLU A 91 -15.60 -20.81 6.42
CA GLU A 91 -16.11 -20.14 5.22
C GLU A 91 -15.65 -18.67 5.06
N ALA A 92 -14.92 -18.08 6.03
CA ALA A 92 -14.49 -16.68 5.96
C ALA A 92 -12.99 -16.56 5.62
N THR A 93 -12.71 -16.23 4.36
CA THR A 93 -11.36 -15.84 3.90
C THR A 93 -11.04 -14.40 4.30
N ALA A 94 -9.74 -14.08 4.39
CA ALA A 94 -9.27 -12.72 4.68
C ALA A 94 -9.85 -11.67 3.71
N GLU A 95 -10.04 -12.03 2.43
CA GLU A 95 -10.71 -11.18 1.44
C GLU A 95 -12.10 -10.74 1.87
N ARG A 96 -12.94 -11.68 2.33
CA ARG A 96 -14.34 -11.40 2.70
C ARG A 96 -14.44 -10.46 3.89
N ILE A 97 -13.51 -10.56 4.84
CA ILE A 97 -13.45 -9.68 6.01
C ILE A 97 -13.03 -8.27 5.61
N LEU A 98 -12.06 -8.14 4.70
CA LEU A 98 -11.55 -6.84 4.25
C LEU A 98 -12.47 -6.16 3.23
N SER A 99 -13.34 -6.91 2.56
CA SER A 99 -14.25 -6.39 1.52
C SER A 99 -15.56 -5.80 2.07
N PHE A 100 -15.73 -5.72 3.39
CA PHE A 100 -16.83 -4.95 3.97
C PHE A 100 -16.58 -3.46 3.71
N GLU A 101 -17.13 -2.95 2.61
CA GLU A 101 -17.41 -1.51 2.48
C GLU A 101 -18.24 -1.10 3.70
N ASP A 102 -17.74 -0.15 4.50
CA ASP A 102 -18.39 0.27 5.74
C ASP A 102 -19.84 0.72 5.41
N PRO A 103 -20.87 -0.04 5.85
CA PRO A 103 -22.26 0.31 5.56
C PRO A 103 -22.65 1.71 6.08
N LYS A 104 -21.88 2.24 7.03
CA LYS A 104 -22.01 3.62 7.52
C LYS A 104 -21.78 4.64 6.41
N LEU A 105 -20.90 4.39 5.44
CA LEU A 105 -20.66 5.30 4.32
C LEU A 105 -21.92 5.51 3.46
N TYR A 106 -22.72 4.45 3.27
CA TYR A 106 -23.96 4.53 2.50
C TYR A 106 -25.07 5.29 3.25
N PHE A 107 -25.23 5.02 4.55
CA PHE A 107 -26.21 5.73 5.39
C PHE A 107 -25.82 7.21 5.61
N GLU A 108 -24.54 7.50 5.78
CA GLU A 108 -24.01 8.85 5.88
C GLU A 108 -24.22 9.64 4.58
N ASP A 109 -24.07 9.01 3.40
CA ASP A 109 -24.30 9.67 2.10
C ASP A 109 -25.79 10.01 1.89
N ILE A 110 -26.71 9.10 2.21
CA ILE A 110 -28.15 9.36 2.12
C ILE A 110 -28.57 10.45 3.10
N SER A 111 -28.12 10.38 4.35
CA SER A 111 -28.43 11.38 5.38
C SER A 111 -27.88 12.75 4.99
N SER A 112 -26.68 12.79 4.41
CA SER A 112 -26.06 14.02 3.90
C SER A 112 -26.84 14.62 2.73
N LYS A 113 -27.35 13.80 1.81
CA LYS A 113 -28.18 14.27 0.68
C LYS A 113 -29.50 14.87 1.15
N ILE A 114 -30.19 14.21 2.08
CA ILE A 114 -31.44 14.70 2.68
C ILE A 114 -31.21 16.04 3.39
N LEU A 115 -30.16 16.13 4.21
CA LEU A 115 -29.79 17.38 4.90
C LEU A 115 -29.48 18.52 3.91
N ILE A 116 -28.77 18.23 2.81
CA ILE A 116 -28.48 19.22 1.77
C ILE A 116 -29.78 19.71 1.11
N GLU A 117 -30.72 18.81 0.81
CA GLU A 117 -32.02 19.18 0.23
C GLU A 117 -32.85 20.04 1.18
N GLU A 118 -32.91 19.71 2.48
CA GLU A 118 -33.63 20.50 3.49
C GLU A 118 -33.04 21.91 3.65
N ILE A 119 -31.72 22.02 3.75
CA ILE A 119 -31.01 23.32 3.81
C ILE A 119 -31.27 24.13 2.54
N LEU A 120 -31.29 23.48 1.38
CA LEU A 120 -31.53 24.12 0.09
C LEU A 120 -32.97 24.53 -0.13
N ASN A 121 -33.96 23.86 0.47
CA ASN A 121 -35.36 24.21 0.27
C ASN A 121 -35.77 25.37 1.21
N ASP A 122 -35.55 25.25 2.52
CA ASP A 122 -36.15 26.17 3.50
C ASP A 122 -35.14 26.94 4.39
N GLY A 123 -33.86 26.57 4.42
CA GLY A 123 -32.87 27.23 5.31
C GLY A 123 -32.20 28.48 4.73
N LEU A 124 -32.09 28.59 3.41
CA LEU A 124 -31.27 29.61 2.74
C LEU A 124 -32.08 30.57 1.88
N THR A 125 -31.68 31.85 1.89
CA THR A 125 -32.21 32.84 0.94
C THR A 125 -31.71 32.53 -0.48
N LYS A 126 -32.41 33.02 -1.52
CA LYS A 126 -32.00 32.84 -2.92
C LYS A 126 -30.52 33.16 -3.17
N ARG A 127 -30.03 34.24 -2.57
CA ARG A 127 -28.64 34.69 -2.71
C ARG A 127 -27.64 33.81 -1.96
N GLU A 128 -28.06 33.19 -0.85
CA GLU A 128 -27.25 32.22 -0.12
C GLU A 128 -27.19 30.87 -0.86
N LYS A 129 -28.30 30.43 -1.47
CA LYS A 129 -28.35 29.23 -2.34
C LYS A 129 -27.39 29.37 -3.53
N GLU A 130 -27.39 30.53 -4.19
CA GLU A 130 -26.47 30.83 -5.29
C GLU A 130 -25.00 30.72 -4.85
N VAL A 131 -24.63 31.34 -3.71
CA VAL A 131 -23.27 31.26 -3.17
C VAL A 131 -22.90 29.83 -2.79
N LEU A 132 -23.78 29.08 -2.13
CA LEU A 132 -23.53 27.69 -1.74
C LEU A 132 -23.30 26.80 -2.97
N SER A 133 -24.13 26.94 -4.01
CA SER A 133 -23.99 26.15 -5.24
C SER A 133 -22.66 26.39 -5.95
N LEU A 134 -22.15 27.62 -5.95
CA LEU A 134 -20.85 27.96 -6.53
C LEU A 134 -19.69 27.48 -5.66
N CYS A 135 -19.86 27.46 -4.33
CA CYS A 135 -18.90 26.83 -3.42
C CYS A 135 -18.82 25.31 -3.67
N LEU A 136 -19.95 24.62 -3.85
CA LEU A 136 -20.00 23.19 -4.15
C LEU A 136 -19.34 22.85 -5.50
N LYS A 137 -19.37 23.79 -6.45
CA LYS A 137 -18.63 23.70 -7.73
C LYS A 137 -17.13 24.00 -7.59
N GLY A 138 -16.63 24.29 -6.39
CA GLY A 138 -15.20 24.51 -6.11
C GLY A 138 -14.68 25.93 -6.40
N LEU A 139 -15.56 26.91 -6.65
CA LEU A 139 -15.10 28.28 -6.95
C LEU A 139 -14.57 28.98 -5.69
N THR A 140 -13.54 29.80 -5.87
CA THR A 140 -12.99 30.64 -4.80
C THR A 140 -13.90 31.85 -4.51
N VAL A 141 -13.77 32.41 -3.31
CA VAL A 141 -14.54 33.60 -2.88
C VAL A 141 -14.44 34.77 -3.87
N ARG A 142 -13.27 34.96 -4.49
CA ARG A 142 -13.02 36.02 -5.48
C ARG A 142 -13.69 35.74 -6.82
N GLU A 143 -13.78 34.48 -7.22
CA GLU A 143 -14.49 34.07 -8.44
C GLU A 143 -16.00 34.15 -8.26
N ILE A 144 -16.50 33.69 -7.11
CA ILE A 144 -17.91 33.82 -6.74
C ILE A 144 -18.33 35.30 -6.75
N GLY A 145 -17.50 36.19 -6.18
CA GLY A 145 -17.76 37.63 -6.20
C GLY A 145 -17.85 38.19 -7.61
N ARG A 146 -16.95 37.77 -8.52
CA ARG A 146 -16.98 38.15 -9.93
C ARG A 146 -18.24 37.62 -10.64
N VAL A 147 -18.58 36.35 -10.46
CA VAL A 147 -19.74 35.69 -11.08
C VAL A 147 -21.06 36.33 -10.63
N LEU A 148 -21.17 36.67 -9.34
CA LEU A 148 -22.40 37.23 -8.77
C LEU A 148 -22.44 38.77 -8.83
N GLY A 149 -21.40 39.46 -9.30
CA GLY A 149 -21.34 40.92 -9.33
C GLY A 149 -21.33 41.56 -7.93
N ILE A 150 -20.72 40.91 -6.94
CA ILE A 150 -20.62 41.40 -5.55
C ILE A 150 -19.17 41.39 -5.05
N SER A 151 -18.86 42.20 -4.04
CA SER A 151 -17.51 42.20 -3.47
C SER A 151 -17.17 40.86 -2.80
N HIS A 152 -15.90 40.46 -2.87
CA HIS A 152 -15.44 39.23 -2.19
C HIS A 152 -15.72 39.25 -0.69
N VAL A 153 -15.64 40.43 -0.04
CA VAL A 153 -16.01 40.63 1.37
C VAL A 153 -17.50 40.31 1.62
N ARG A 154 -18.39 40.66 0.68
CA ARG A 154 -19.82 40.31 0.75
C ARG A 154 -20.03 38.80 0.63
N VAL A 155 -19.26 38.10 -0.19
CA VAL A 155 -19.28 36.63 -0.30
C VAL A 155 -18.85 35.99 1.02
N VAL A 156 -17.78 36.48 1.66
CA VAL A 156 -17.35 36.00 2.99
C VAL A 156 -18.48 36.13 4.02
N LYS A 157 -19.16 37.28 4.07
CA LYS A 157 -20.29 37.50 4.98
C LYS A 157 -21.48 36.56 4.69
N LEU A 158 -21.74 36.26 3.41
CA LEU A 158 -22.78 35.29 3.02
C LEU A 158 -22.38 33.86 3.44
N ARG A 159 -21.13 33.45 3.22
CA ARG A 159 -20.62 32.14 3.65
C ARG A 159 -20.69 31.94 5.16
N ASN A 160 -20.37 32.98 5.94
CA ASN A 160 -20.48 32.91 7.41
C ASN A 160 -21.94 32.76 7.86
N ARG A 161 -22.89 33.45 7.20
CA ARG A 161 -24.32 33.28 7.51
C ARG A 161 -24.84 31.90 7.14
N ILE A 162 -24.44 31.37 5.97
CA ILE A 162 -24.74 29.99 5.58
C ILE A 162 -24.21 29.02 6.64
N LYS A 163 -22.96 29.19 7.08
CA LYS A 163 -22.35 28.35 8.11
C LYS A 163 -23.16 28.35 9.41
N VAL A 164 -23.58 29.52 9.90
CA VAL A 164 -24.40 29.64 11.12
C VAL A 164 -25.74 28.92 10.94
N LYS A 165 -26.44 29.16 9.84
CA LYS A 165 -27.72 28.51 9.54
C LYS A 165 -27.59 27.00 9.44
N CYS A 166 -26.60 26.50 8.71
CA CYS A 166 -26.35 25.05 8.61
C CYS A 166 -25.96 24.41 9.94
N GLN A 167 -25.47 25.20 10.91
CA GLN A 167 -25.14 24.70 12.24
C GLN A 167 -26.40 24.44 13.08
N GLU A 168 -27.48 25.20 12.86
CA GLU A 168 -28.79 24.97 13.51
C GLU A 168 -29.43 23.64 13.05
N TYR A 169 -29.14 23.18 11.83
CA TYR A 169 -29.63 21.88 11.32
C TYR A 169 -28.78 20.68 11.76
N LYS A 170 -27.58 20.91 12.30
CA LYS A 170 -26.75 19.82 12.86
C LYS A 170 -27.27 19.31 14.20
N ASP A 171 -28.11 20.07 14.89
CA ASP A 171 -28.66 19.69 16.19
C ASP A 171 -29.95 18.85 16.08
N PHE A 172 -30.45 18.60 14.85
CA PHE A 172 -31.67 17.83 14.58
C PHE A 172 -31.42 16.35 14.22
N PHE A 173 -30.15 15.94 14.04
CA PHE A 173 -29.72 14.57 13.70
C PHE A 173 -28.54 14.15 14.60
#